data_AF-A0A520H2U1-F1
#
_entry.id   AF-A0A520H2U1-F1
#
_cell.length_a   1.000
_cell.length_b   1.000
_cell.length_c   1.000
_cell.angle_alpha   90.00
_cell.angle_beta   90.00
_cell.angle_gamma   90.00
#
_symmetry.space_group_name_H-M   'P 1'
#
loop_
_entity.id
_entity.type
_entity.pdbx_description
1 polymer ?
#
loop_
_entity_poly.entity_id
_entity_poly.type
_entity_poly.pdbx_seq_one_letter_code
_entity_poly.pdbx_strand_id
1 'polypeptide(L)'
;LYTGPNTEDTPVIVEATAFSGGIVIAQVNELVDGTTTTLPRIDIPADWVGFVVKAPRPNFIEPLFTRDPAQISEIQVLMAMMAIKGIYAEYGVQRLNHGIGFDTAAIELLLPTYGESLGLKGKIGKHWALNPHPALIPAIEAGWVESVHSFGSELGMEDYIRARSDVFFTGPDGNLRSNRAFCQAAGHYACDMFIGSTLQIDLDGNSSTATLGRIAGFGGAPNMGADARGRRHASPAWLKAGREARAGRTGAAGTPRGQKLVVQMVETFREHMQPAFVDRLDAWTLQEQAGMDLPPIMIYGDDVTHVLTEEGIANLLLCRSDAEREQAIRGVAGYTAVGLARDRRAVENLRDRGVIRRPQDLGIDPRQATRNLLAARNMRDLVRASGGLYQPPKRFRNW
;
A
#
# COMPACT_ATOMS: atom_id res chain seq x y z
N LEU A 1 -18.19 16.55 18.60
CA LEU A 1 -16.75 16.81 18.36
C LEU A 1 -16.49 16.97 16.88
N TYR A 2 -15.54 17.84 16.52
CA TYR A 2 -14.99 17.95 15.17
C TYR A 2 -13.59 17.33 15.17
N THR A 3 -13.40 16.25 14.40
CA THR A 3 -12.12 15.55 14.19
C THR A 3 -11.48 15.91 12.84
N GLY A 4 -12.26 16.43 11.90
CA GLY A 4 -11.77 16.99 10.64
C GLY A 4 -11.01 15.97 9.78
N PRO A 5 -9.91 16.39 9.12
CA PRO A 5 -9.06 15.52 8.33
C PRO A 5 -8.49 14.32 9.09
N ASN A 6 -8.37 14.41 10.43
CA ASN A 6 -7.81 13.38 11.29
C ASN A 6 -8.92 12.60 12.04
N THR A 7 -10.01 12.31 11.33
CA THR A 7 -11.10 11.47 11.84
C THR A 7 -10.63 10.04 12.11
N GLU A 8 -9.90 9.45 11.16
CA GLU A 8 -9.14 8.22 11.39
C GLU A 8 -9.96 7.07 12.02
N ASP A 9 -9.53 6.54 13.17
CA ASP A 9 -10.20 5.45 13.89
C ASP A 9 -11.30 5.94 14.85
N THR A 10 -11.36 7.25 15.13
CA THR A 10 -12.17 7.81 16.21
C THR A 10 -13.62 7.34 16.19
N PRO A 11 -14.34 7.31 15.04
CA PRO A 11 -15.74 6.89 15.02
C PRO A 11 -15.96 5.48 15.56
N VAL A 12 -15.12 4.51 15.18
CA VAL A 12 -15.31 3.10 15.57
C VAL A 12 -14.95 2.86 17.02
N ILE A 13 -13.89 3.51 17.52
CA ILE A 13 -13.49 3.40 18.94
C ILE A 13 -14.56 4.02 19.84
N VAL A 14 -15.05 5.21 19.46
CA VAL A 14 -16.06 5.93 20.24
C VAL A 14 -17.39 5.18 20.24
N GLU A 15 -17.87 4.73 19.09
CA GLU A 15 -19.15 4.01 18.98
C GLU A 15 -19.14 2.74 19.83
N ALA A 16 -18.11 1.90 19.71
CA ALA A 16 -18.01 0.67 20.50
C ALA A 16 -18.01 0.94 22.02
N THR A 17 -17.39 2.03 22.46
CA THR A 17 -17.30 2.40 23.88
C THR A 17 -18.60 3.02 24.41
N ALA A 18 -19.19 3.95 23.65
CA ALA A 18 -20.39 4.68 24.07
C ALA A 18 -21.60 3.76 24.22
N PHE A 19 -21.77 2.80 23.30
CA PHE A 19 -22.92 1.90 23.30
C PHE A 19 -22.71 0.63 24.15
N SER A 20 -21.58 0.51 24.87
CA SER A 20 -21.33 -0.57 25.84
C SER A 20 -21.38 -0.09 27.30
N GLY A 21 -21.82 1.13 27.56
CA GLY A 21 -21.78 1.76 28.89
C GLY A 21 -20.37 2.17 29.34
N GLY A 22 -19.42 2.28 28.40
CA GLY A 22 -18.07 2.77 28.66
C GLY A 22 -18.01 4.29 28.82
N ILE A 23 -16.81 4.80 29.11
CA ILE A 23 -16.56 6.24 29.26
C ILE A 23 -15.67 6.71 28.11
N VAL A 24 -16.15 7.68 27.34
CA VAL A 24 -15.39 8.32 26.26
C VAL A 24 -14.86 9.67 26.75
N ILE A 25 -13.54 9.84 26.73
CA ILE A 25 -12.85 11.10 27.07
C ILE A 25 -12.14 11.61 25.82
N ALA A 26 -12.53 12.77 25.33
CA ALA A 26 -11.93 13.38 24.14
C ALA A 26 -11.05 14.57 24.50
N GLN A 27 -9.77 14.49 24.16
CA GLN A 27 -8.88 15.64 24.19
C GLN A 27 -9.08 16.49 22.93
N VAL A 28 -9.22 17.81 23.08
CA VAL A 28 -9.41 18.75 21.96
C VAL A 28 -8.42 19.90 22.00
N ASN A 29 -8.05 20.43 20.84
CA ASN A 29 -7.17 21.60 20.75
C ASN A 29 -7.87 22.88 21.23
N GLU A 30 -9.17 22.97 20.98
CA GLU A 30 -9.99 24.14 21.28
C GLU A 30 -11.35 23.72 21.85
N LEU A 31 -11.79 24.44 22.87
CA LEU A 31 -13.17 24.41 23.38
C LEU A 31 -13.82 25.70 22.93
N VAL A 32 -14.98 25.59 22.27
CA VAL A 32 -15.76 26.72 21.78
C VAL A 32 -17.12 26.74 22.44
N ASP A 33 -17.72 27.93 22.56
CA ASP A 33 -19.09 28.07 23.02
C ASP A 33 -20.05 27.77 21.87
N GLY A 34 -20.85 26.71 22.03
CA GLY A 34 -21.79 26.24 21.02
C GLY A 34 -22.95 27.20 20.71
N THR A 35 -23.14 28.26 21.51
CA THR A 35 -24.14 29.32 21.24
C THR A 35 -23.59 30.44 20.36
N THR A 36 -22.28 30.65 20.35
CA THR A 36 -21.61 31.74 19.63
C THR A 36 -20.72 31.26 18.49
N THR A 37 -20.30 29.99 18.53
CA THR A 37 -19.37 29.41 17.57
C THR A 37 -19.93 28.11 17.03
N THR A 38 -20.16 28.07 15.72
CA THR A 38 -20.55 26.84 15.03
C THR A 38 -19.30 26.02 14.71
N LEU A 39 -19.27 24.75 15.13
CA LEU A 39 -18.24 23.81 14.69
C LEU A 39 -18.30 23.64 13.16
N PRO A 40 -17.16 23.44 12.46
CA PRO A 40 -17.16 23.24 11.01
C PRO A 40 -18.10 22.10 10.59
N ARG A 41 -18.09 20.99 11.33
CA ARG A 41 -19.09 19.92 11.29
C ARG A 41 -19.08 19.10 12.57
N ILE A 42 -20.05 18.19 12.71
CA ILE A 42 -20.09 17.20 13.79
C ILE A 42 -19.59 15.88 13.24
N ASP A 43 -18.39 15.48 13.68
CA ASP A 43 -17.77 14.21 13.32
C ASP A 43 -18.14 13.08 14.29
N ILE A 44 -18.32 13.42 15.57
CA ILE A 44 -18.78 12.55 16.66
C ILE A 44 -19.91 13.27 17.41
N PRO A 45 -21.10 12.67 17.52
CA PRO A 45 -22.22 13.22 18.29
C PRO A 45 -21.88 13.45 19.78
N ALA A 46 -22.52 14.43 20.42
CA ALA A 46 -22.21 14.80 21.80
C ALA A 46 -22.66 13.73 22.82
N ASP A 47 -23.74 13.02 22.52
CA ASP A 47 -24.27 11.91 23.32
C ASP A 47 -23.37 10.67 23.31
N TRP A 48 -22.34 10.63 22.45
CA TRP A 48 -21.34 9.56 22.43
C TRP A 48 -20.10 9.89 23.27
N VAL A 49 -20.02 11.10 23.83
CA VAL A 49 -18.81 11.62 24.48
C VAL A 49 -19.11 11.94 25.93
N GLY A 50 -18.43 11.25 26.86
CA GLY A 50 -18.61 11.48 28.29
C GLY A 50 -17.97 12.79 28.76
N PHE A 51 -16.71 13.02 28.39
CA PHE A 51 -15.96 14.20 28.80
C PHE A 51 -15.13 14.78 27.65
N VAL A 52 -14.95 16.10 27.67
CA VAL A 52 -14.05 16.82 26.76
C VAL A 52 -13.04 17.60 27.57
N VAL A 53 -11.76 17.51 27.20
CA VAL A 53 -10.66 18.20 27.89
C VAL A 53 -9.84 18.99 26.89
N LYS A 54 -9.64 20.29 27.13
CA LYS A 54 -8.75 21.10 26.32
C LYS A 54 -7.29 20.70 26.56
N ALA A 55 -6.59 20.35 25.50
CA ALA A 55 -5.17 20.04 25.54
C ALA A 55 -4.32 21.28 25.86
N PRO A 56 -3.19 21.14 26.58
CA PRO A 56 -2.26 22.25 26.79
C PRO A 56 -1.52 22.67 25.51
N ARG A 57 -1.46 21.78 24.52
CA ARG A 57 -0.84 21.97 23.19
C ARG A 57 -1.65 21.18 22.15
N PRO A 58 -1.62 21.59 20.87
CA PRO A 58 -2.27 20.83 19.82
C PRO A 58 -1.82 19.37 19.78
N ASN A 59 -2.74 18.47 19.41
CA ASN A 59 -2.44 17.05 19.25
C ASN A 59 -1.27 16.84 18.27
N PHE A 60 -0.39 15.90 18.58
CA PHE A 60 0.72 15.55 17.72
C PHE A 60 0.20 14.74 16.52
N ILE A 61 0.69 15.06 15.33
CA ILE A 61 0.41 14.31 14.10
C ILE A 61 1.76 13.96 13.47
N GLU A 62 1.95 12.67 13.20
CA GLU A 62 3.15 12.15 12.55
C GLU A 62 2.95 12.16 11.02
N PRO A 63 3.86 12.73 10.22
CA PRO A 63 3.80 12.62 8.75
C PRO A 63 4.26 11.24 8.29
N LEU A 64 3.45 10.23 8.61
CA LEU A 64 3.83 8.82 8.51
C LEU A 64 4.07 8.43 7.06
N PHE A 65 3.18 8.82 6.14
CA PHE A 65 3.19 8.38 4.74
C PHE A 65 3.96 9.32 3.81
N THR A 66 4.30 10.53 4.24
CA THR A 66 5.16 11.43 3.46
C THR A 66 6.55 10.80 3.24
N ARG A 67 6.96 10.69 1.97
CA ARG A 67 8.28 10.21 1.53
C ARG A 67 8.92 11.27 0.64
N ASP A 68 10.16 11.64 0.93
CA ASP A 68 10.90 12.59 0.12
C ASP A 68 11.35 11.93 -1.19
N PRO A 69 10.88 12.37 -2.37
CA PRO A 69 11.30 11.79 -3.64
C PRO A 69 12.81 11.91 -3.88
N ALA A 70 13.51 12.77 -3.12
CA ALA A 70 14.96 12.88 -3.14
C ALA A 70 15.66 11.55 -2.78
N GLN A 71 15.00 10.67 -2.05
CA GLN A 71 15.56 9.39 -1.57
C GLN A 71 15.17 8.19 -2.44
N ILE A 72 14.34 8.37 -3.46
CA ILE A 72 13.97 7.28 -4.37
C ILE A 72 15.18 6.87 -5.22
N SER A 73 15.52 5.58 -5.18
CA SER A 73 16.64 5.00 -5.92
C SER A 73 16.26 4.62 -7.35
N GLU A 74 17.26 4.40 -8.21
CA GLU A 74 17.04 3.88 -9.58
C GLU A 74 16.51 2.45 -9.59
N ILE A 75 16.86 1.65 -8.57
CA ILE A 75 16.29 0.31 -8.36
C ILE A 75 14.79 0.39 -8.11
N GLN A 76 14.35 1.34 -7.27
CA GLN A 76 12.93 1.57 -7.01
C GLN A 76 12.18 2.07 -8.25
N VAL A 77 12.83 2.89 -9.09
CA VAL A 77 12.29 3.27 -10.40
C VAL A 77 12.13 2.04 -11.30
N LEU A 78 13.12 1.14 -11.36
CA LEU A 78 13.05 -0.09 -12.15
C LEU A 78 11.89 -0.98 -11.71
N MET A 79 11.78 -1.24 -10.40
CA MET A 79 10.69 -2.04 -9.85
C MET A 79 9.33 -1.37 -10.12
N ALA A 80 9.24 -0.04 -10.01
CA ALA A 80 8.01 0.70 -10.32
C ALA A 80 7.61 0.58 -11.79
N MET A 81 8.57 0.62 -12.73
CA MET A 81 8.31 0.36 -14.14
C MET A 81 7.75 -1.06 -14.36
N MET A 82 8.33 -2.06 -13.68
CA MET A 82 7.87 -3.45 -13.75
C MET A 82 6.48 -3.61 -13.12
N ALA A 83 6.19 -2.95 -12.00
CA ALA A 83 4.86 -2.94 -11.40
C ALA A 83 3.82 -2.39 -12.40
N ILE A 84 4.05 -1.20 -12.95
CA ILE A 84 3.13 -0.54 -13.88
C ILE A 84 2.88 -1.41 -15.13
N LYS A 85 3.93 -1.92 -15.77
CA LYS A 85 3.81 -2.66 -17.03
C LYS A 85 3.42 -4.13 -16.82
N GLY A 86 4.07 -4.81 -15.89
CA GLY A 86 3.94 -6.24 -15.67
C GLY A 86 2.76 -6.64 -14.78
N ILE A 87 2.21 -5.72 -13.98
CA ILE A 87 1.08 -6.00 -13.09
C ILE A 87 -0.11 -5.07 -13.38
N TYR A 88 0.08 -3.75 -13.36
CA TYR A 88 -1.06 -2.83 -13.41
C TYR A 88 -1.72 -2.89 -14.79
N ALA A 89 -0.91 -2.75 -15.84
CA ALA A 89 -1.36 -2.87 -17.23
C ALA A 89 -1.81 -4.29 -17.57
N GLU A 90 -1.05 -5.31 -17.14
CA GLU A 90 -1.35 -6.73 -17.38
C GLU A 90 -2.75 -7.10 -16.89
N TYR A 91 -3.13 -6.66 -15.68
CA TYR A 91 -4.42 -6.99 -15.08
C TYR A 91 -5.50 -5.92 -15.29
N GLY A 92 -5.15 -4.75 -15.84
CA GLY A 92 -6.07 -3.62 -15.97
C GLY A 92 -6.57 -3.13 -14.60
N VAL A 93 -5.67 -3.01 -13.62
CA VAL A 93 -5.98 -2.70 -12.21
C VAL A 93 -6.64 -1.32 -12.12
N GLN A 94 -7.91 -1.25 -11.68
CA GLN A 94 -8.64 0.03 -11.55
C GLN A 94 -8.60 0.59 -10.13
N ARG A 95 -8.78 -0.28 -9.14
CA ARG A 95 -8.90 0.08 -7.72
C ARG A 95 -7.77 -0.52 -6.92
N LEU A 96 -7.05 0.27 -6.13
CA LEU A 96 -5.89 -0.23 -5.42
C LEU A 96 -5.58 0.49 -4.10
N ASN A 97 -4.74 -0.16 -3.30
CA ASN A 97 -4.02 0.45 -2.20
C ASN A 97 -2.50 0.26 -2.41
N HIS A 98 -1.74 1.30 -2.08
CA HIS A 98 -0.31 1.21 -1.86
C HIS A 98 -0.02 1.12 -0.37
N GLY A 99 0.79 0.13 0.00
CA GLY A 99 1.51 0.12 1.26
C GLY A 99 2.49 1.29 1.32
N ILE A 100 2.87 1.65 2.53
CA ILE A 100 3.82 2.72 2.81
C ILE A 100 5.25 2.31 2.39
N GLY A 101 5.96 3.19 1.67
CA GLY A 101 7.34 2.93 1.26
C GLY A 101 7.82 3.81 0.11
N PHE A 102 9.13 3.80 -0.14
CA PHE A 102 9.70 4.45 -1.33
C PHE A 102 9.37 3.69 -2.62
N ASP A 103 9.25 2.35 -2.53
CA ASP A 103 8.87 1.47 -3.64
C ASP A 103 7.55 1.91 -4.30
N THR A 104 6.51 2.10 -3.50
CA THR A 104 5.18 2.50 -3.97
C THR A 104 5.10 3.99 -4.30
N ALA A 105 5.84 4.85 -3.60
CA ALA A 105 5.97 6.26 -3.96
C ALA A 105 6.62 6.44 -5.35
N ALA A 106 7.58 5.58 -5.72
CA ALA A 106 8.14 5.56 -7.06
C ALA A 106 7.08 5.23 -8.11
N ILE A 107 6.18 4.27 -7.84
CA ILE A 107 5.05 3.96 -8.73
C ILE A 107 4.16 5.20 -8.93
N GLU A 108 3.75 5.85 -7.85
CA GLU A 108 2.89 7.05 -7.88
C GLU A 108 3.49 8.14 -8.78
N LEU A 109 4.80 8.38 -8.64
CA LEU A 109 5.54 9.39 -9.41
C LEU A 109 5.85 8.99 -10.85
N LEU A 110 5.71 7.70 -11.19
CA LEU A 110 5.93 7.19 -12.55
C LEU A 110 4.64 7.09 -13.37
N LEU A 111 3.46 7.14 -12.73
CA LEU A 111 2.18 7.12 -13.45
C LEU A 111 2.12 8.21 -14.54
N PRO A 112 2.32 9.50 -14.26
CA PRO A 112 2.17 10.56 -15.26
C PRO A 112 3.36 10.70 -16.23
N THR A 113 4.37 9.82 -16.14
CA THR A 113 5.54 9.82 -17.01
C THR A 113 5.66 8.49 -17.75
N TYR A 114 6.14 7.46 -17.08
CA TYR A 114 6.29 6.13 -17.65
C TYR A 114 4.93 5.50 -17.97
N GLY A 115 3.94 5.60 -17.09
CA GLY A 115 2.58 5.14 -17.36
C GLY A 115 1.96 5.86 -18.57
N GLU A 116 2.21 7.16 -18.70
CA GLU A 116 1.76 7.97 -19.84
C GLU A 116 2.42 7.52 -21.14
N SER A 117 3.73 7.24 -21.12
CA SER A 117 4.47 6.73 -22.29
C SER A 117 3.94 5.38 -22.80
N LEU A 118 3.29 4.60 -21.93
CA LEU A 118 2.61 3.34 -22.27
C LEU A 118 1.14 3.54 -22.69
N GLY A 119 0.62 4.76 -22.67
CA GLY A 119 -0.76 5.09 -23.03
C GLY A 119 -1.79 4.51 -22.06
N LEU A 120 -1.46 4.47 -20.76
CA LEU A 120 -2.26 3.80 -19.72
C LEU A 120 -3.17 4.74 -18.91
N LYS A 121 -3.09 6.06 -19.12
CA LYS A 121 -3.97 7.03 -18.45
C LYS A 121 -5.44 6.69 -18.70
N GLY A 122 -6.24 6.68 -17.63
CA GLY A 122 -7.66 6.30 -17.67
C GLY A 122 -7.91 4.80 -17.89
N LYS A 123 -6.87 3.97 -18.00
CA LYS A 123 -6.97 2.51 -18.16
C LYS A 123 -6.55 1.74 -16.92
N ILE A 124 -5.85 2.37 -15.97
CA ILE A 124 -5.43 1.78 -14.69
C ILE A 124 -5.41 2.85 -13.60
N GLY A 125 -5.36 2.44 -12.33
CA GLY A 125 -4.99 3.32 -11.21
C GLY A 125 -5.92 4.50 -10.98
N LYS A 126 -7.23 4.31 -11.16
CA LYS A 126 -8.23 5.40 -11.11
C LYS A 126 -8.76 5.67 -9.71
N HIS A 127 -8.90 4.63 -8.90
CA HIS A 127 -9.57 4.71 -7.60
C HIS A 127 -8.68 4.15 -6.49
N TRP A 128 -8.54 4.90 -5.41
CA TRP A 128 -7.54 4.64 -4.39
C TRP A 128 -8.19 4.56 -3.00
N ALA A 129 -7.89 3.49 -2.28
CA ALA A 129 -7.99 3.48 -0.82
C ALA A 129 -6.60 3.85 -0.29
N LEU A 130 -6.35 5.13 -0.03
CA LEU A 130 -5.01 5.65 0.24
C LEU A 130 -5.07 6.90 1.12
N ASN A 131 -4.06 7.07 1.99
CA ASN A 131 -3.82 8.38 2.57
C ASN A 131 -3.49 9.40 1.47
N PRO A 132 -3.68 10.70 1.70
CA PRO A 132 -3.36 11.72 0.71
C PRO A 132 -1.83 11.87 0.59
N HIS A 133 -1.18 10.92 -0.09
CA HIS A 133 0.25 10.90 -0.29
C HIS A 133 0.69 12.13 -1.11
N PRO A 134 1.68 12.90 -0.65
CA PRO A 134 2.24 13.97 -1.46
C PRO A 134 2.81 13.45 -2.79
N ALA A 135 3.37 12.24 -2.82
CA ALA A 135 3.90 11.61 -4.04
C ALA A 135 2.83 11.35 -5.12
N LEU A 136 1.54 11.29 -4.75
CA LEU A 136 0.43 11.12 -5.68
C LEU A 136 -0.02 12.44 -6.33
N ILE A 137 0.43 13.60 -5.83
CA ILE A 137 0.06 14.93 -6.37
C ILE A 137 0.25 14.99 -7.89
N PRO A 138 1.41 14.65 -8.48
CA PRO A 138 1.58 14.75 -9.94
C PRO A 138 0.62 13.87 -10.74
N ALA A 139 0.24 12.69 -10.22
CA ALA A 139 -0.73 11.81 -10.87
C ALA A 139 -2.15 12.38 -10.81
N ILE A 140 -2.54 12.99 -9.68
CA ILE A 140 -3.82 13.71 -9.55
C ILE A 140 -3.89 14.87 -10.55
N GLU A 141 -2.88 15.74 -10.55
CA GLU A 141 -2.84 16.91 -11.45
C GLU A 141 -2.79 16.52 -12.93
N ALA A 142 -2.15 15.40 -13.25
CA ALA A 142 -2.14 14.84 -14.60
C ALA A 142 -3.44 14.11 -14.96
N GLY A 143 -4.47 14.08 -14.10
CA GLY A 143 -5.78 13.47 -14.38
C GLY A 143 -5.77 11.94 -14.44
N TRP A 144 -4.87 11.28 -13.71
CA TRP A 144 -4.86 9.82 -13.57
C TRP A 144 -5.84 9.32 -12.52
N VAL A 145 -6.00 10.09 -11.46
CA VAL A 145 -6.72 9.70 -10.25
C VAL A 145 -8.11 10.32 -10.28
N GLU A 146 -9.14 9.47 -10.24
CA GLU A 146 -10.55 9.88 -10.19
C GLU A 146 -11.07 9.98 -8.75
N SER A 147 -10.59 9.14 -7.83
CA SER A 147 -11.05 9.19 -6.44
C SER A 147 -10.03 8.66 -5.44
N VAL A 148 -9.90 9.31 -4.29
CA VAL A 148 -9.10 8.84 -3.14
C VAL A 148 -9.94 8.88 -1.87
N HIS A 149 -10.30 7.70 -1.35
CA HIS A 149 -10.84 7.57 0.00
C HIS A 149 -9.69 7.31 0.97
N SER A 150 -9.66 8.00 2.12
CA SER A 150 -8.46 8.06 2.97
C SER A 150 -8.64 7.46 4.36
N PHE A 151 -7.59 6.75 4.82
CA PHE A 151 -7.53 6.20 6.17
C PHE A 151 -7.37 7.31 7.22
N GLY A 152 -6.54 8.31 6.91
CA GLY A 152 -6.25 9.51 7.71
C GLY A 152 -5.87 10.67 6.80
N SER A 153 -5.26 11.71 7.37
CA SER A 153 -4.67 12.82 6.63
C SER A 153 -3.14 12.69 6.54
N GLU A 154 -2.51 13.59 5.80
CA GLU A 154 -1.06 13.82 5.84
C GLU A 154 -0.81 15.31 6.11
N LEU A 155 0.17 15.62 6.97
CA LEU A 155 0.44 17.00 7.34
C LEU A 155 0.84 17.83 6.11
N GLY A 156 0.21 18.99 5.97
CA GLY A 156 0.49 19.94 4.91
C GLY A 156 -0.34 19.71 3.65
N MET A 157 -1.13 18.63 3.57
CA MET A 157 -1.99 18.35 2.43
C MET A 157 -3.37 18.99 2.53
N GLU A 158 -3.71 19.64 3.65
CA GLU A 158 -5.07 20.07 3.97
C GLU A 158 -5.66 21.03 2.92
N ASP A 159 -4.90 22.06 2.52
CA ASP A 159 -5.35 23.03 1.52
C ASP A 159 -5.42 22.41 0.11
N TYR A 160 -4.49 21.53 -0.22
CA TYR A 160 -4.50 20.81 -1.49
C TYR A 160 -5.73 19.91 -1.62
N ILE A 161 -6.05 19.16 -0.56
CA ILE A 161 -7.23 18.29 -0.51
C ILE A 161 -8.51 19.11 -0.65
N ARG A 162 -8.62 20.23 0.07
CA ARG A 162 -9.76 21.13 -0.02
C ARG A 162 -9.97 21.66 -1.45
N ALA A 163 -8.89 21.94 -2.17
CA ALA A 163 -8.93 22.38 -3.55
C ALA A 163 -9.21 21.26 -4.58
N ARG A 164 -9.36 20.01 -4.13
CA ARG A 164 -9.57 18.80 -4.95
C ARG A 164 -10.72 17.95 -4.42
N SER A 165 -11.85 18.60 -4.12
CA SER A 165 -13.07 17.94 -3.61
C SER A 165 -13.75 17.01 -4.63
N ASP A 166 -13.35 17.08 -5.90
CA ASP A 166 -13.72 16.15 -6.96
C ASP A 166 -12.98 14.81 -6.86
N VAL A 167 -11.81 14.79 -6.22
CA VAL A 167 -10.98 13.59 -6.01
C VAL A 167 -11.10 13.05 -4.59
N PHE A 168 -11.08 13.92 -3.59
CA PHE A 168 -11.09 13.54 -2.18
C PHE A 168 -12.49 13.66 -1.55
N PHE A 169 -12.72 12.87 -0.51
CA PHE A 169 -13.98 12.88 0.23
C PHE A 169 -13.99 14.01 1.28
N THR A 170 -14.49 15.18 0.87
CA THR A 170 -14.61 16.37 1.74
C THR A 170 -16.04 16.57 2.22
N GLY A 171 -16.20 17.01 3.48
CA GLY A 171 -17.51 17.43 4.00
C GLY A 171 -17.97 18.76 3.40
N PRO A 172 -19.22 19.19 3.67
CA PRO A 172 -19.72 20.51 3.26
C PRO A 172 -18.89 21.68 3.79
N ASP A 173 -18.13 21.47 4.86
CA ASP A 173 -17.16 22.41 5.44
C ASP A 173 -15.85 22.53 4.64
N GLY A 174 -15.70 21.73 3.57
CA GLY A 174 -14.55 21.71 2.67
C GLY A 174 -13.37 20.87 3.16
N ASN A 175 -13.38 20.37 4.40
CA ASN A 175 -12.28 19.56 4.94
C ASN A 175 -12.48 18.07 4.66
N LEU A 176 -11.37 17.34 4.51
CA LEU A 176 -11.34 15.89 4.42
C LEU A 176 -12.14 15.24 5.55
N ARG A 177 -12.89 14.19 5.22
CA ARG A 177 -13.45 13.23 6.18
C ARG A 177 -12.76 11.88 5.95
N SER A 178 -11.63 11.68 6.62
CA SER A 178 -10.98 10.37 6.65
C SER A 178 -11.82 9.39 7.45
N ASN A 179 -11.64 8.09 7.20
CA ASN A 179 -12.23 7.05 8.04
C ASN A 179 -11.42 5.77 7.85
N ARG A 180 -10.64 5.39 8.87
CA ARG A 180 -9.72 4.24 8.77
C ARG A 180 -10.48 2.94 8.60
N ALA A 181 -11.57 2.73 9.33
CA ALA A 181 -12.35 1.50 9.23
C ALA A 181 -13.02 1.32 7.86
N PHE A 182 -13.69 2.36 7.35
CA PHE A 182 -14.31 2.29 6.01
C PHE A 182 -13.26 2.21 4.90
N CYS A 183 -12.14 2.91 5.03
CA CYS A 183 -11.06 2.82 4.06
C CYS A 183 -10.40 1.43 4.08
N GLN A 184 -10.24 0.80 5.25
CA GLN A 184 -9.79 -0.59 5.37
C GLN A 184 -10.78 -1.58 4.77
N ALA A 185 -12.09 -1.38 4.98
CA ALA A 185 -13.13 -2.22 4.37
C ALA A 185 -13.11 -2.11 2.84
N ALA A 186 -12.98 -0.90 2.29
CA ALA A 186 -12.81 -0.69 0.85
C ALA A 186 -11.49 -1.28 0.33
N GLY A 187 -10.39 -1.12 1.07
CA GLY A 187 -9.10 -1.73 0.79
C GLY A 187 -9.19 -3.26 0.68
N HIS A 188 -9.93 -3.92 1.57
CA HIS A 188 -10.10 -5.37 1.55
C HIS A 188 -11.08 -5.84 0.45
N TYR A 189 -12.31 -5.31 0.45
CA TYR A 189 -13.38 -5.83 -0.39
C TYR A 189 -13.49 -5.19 -1.77
N ALA A 190 -13.18 -3.91 -1.93
CA ALA A 190 -13.47 -3.14 -3.15
C ALA A 190 -12.24 -2.95 -4.06
N CYS A 191 -11.02 -3.01 -3.52
CA CYS A 191 -9.80 -2.89 -4.31
C CYS A 191 -9.51 -4.17 -5.11
N ASP A 192 -9.03 -3.99 -6.34
CA ASP A 192 -8.53 -5.07 -7.18
C ASP A 192 -7.16 -5.57 -6.68
N MET A 193 -6.36 -4.67 -6.12
CA MET A 193 -4.97 -4.94 -5.74
C MET A 193 -4.53 -4.24 -4.45
N PHE A 194 -3.66 -4.93 -3.71
CA PHE A 194 -2.75 -4.36 -2.71
C PHE A 194 -1.31 -4.61 -3.18
N ILE A 195 -0.46 -3.60 -3.02
CA ILE A 195 0.99 -3.74 -3.21
C ILE A 195 1.71 -3.10 -2.02
N GLY A 196 2.65 -3.81 -1.42
CA GLY A 196 3.41 -3.32 -0.28
C GLY A 196 4.77 -3.99 -0.15
N SER A 197 5.57 -3.47 0.78
CA SER A 197 6.90 -3.99 1.08
C SER A 197 6.92 -4.74 2.42
N THR A 198 8.01 -5.45 2.69
CA THR A 198 8.22 -6.26 3.88
C THR A 198 9.70 -6.26 4.28
N LEU A 199 10.01 -6.77 5.47
CA LEU A 199 11.39 -6.94 5.90
C LEU A 199 11.94 -8.33 5.53
N GLN A 200 11.14 -9.38 5.71
CA GLN A 200 11.53 -10.73 5.33
C GLN A 200 10.46 -11.42 4.49
N ILE A 201 10.89 -12.29 3.58
CA ILE A 201 10.10 -13.25 2.81
C ILE A 201 10.78 -14.63 2.91
N ASP A 202 10.01 -15.68 3.20
CA ASP A 202 10.51 -17.06 3.18
C ASP A 202 10.20 -17.81 1.88
N LEU A 203 10.56 -19.09 1.83
CA LEU A 203 10.41 -19.96 0.66
C LEU A 203 8.95 -20.25 0.27
N ASP A 204 8.01 -20.10 1.21
CA ASP A 204 6.58 -20.24 0.95
C ASP A 204 5.96 -18.91 0.48
N GLY A 205 6.71 -17.82 0.61
CA GLY A 205 6.26 -16.46 0.33
C GLY A 205 5.57 -15.81 1.52
N ASN A 206 5.66 -16.40 2.73
CA ASN A 206 5.23 -15.72 3.93
C ASN A 206 6.12 -14.51 4.14
N SER A 207 5.54 -13.41 4.58
CA SER A 207 6.25 -12.15 4.75
C SER A 207 5.96 -11.53 6.11
N SER A 208 6.99 -10.94 6.71
CA SER A 208 6.87 -10.27 8.01
C SER A 208 7.80 -9.06 8.13
N THR A 209 7.33 -8.08 8.90
CA THR A 209 8.11 -6.95 9.39
C THR A 209 8.69 -7.16 10.78
N ALA A 210 8.38 -8.28 11.43
CA ALA A 210 8.95 -8.63 12.73
C ALA A 210 10.30 -9.33 12.54
N THR A 211 11.35 -8.77 13.16
CA THR A 211 12.72 -9.32 13.14
C THR A 211 13.27 -9.48 14.55
N LEU A 212 14.34 -10.26 14.75
CA LEU A 212 14.86 -10.62 16.09
C LEU A 212 15.18 -9.43 17.01
N GLY A 213 15.39 -8.22 16.46
CA GLY A 213 15.61 -6.99 17.23
C GLY A 213 14.44 -6.02 17.29
N ARG A 214 13.31 -6.34 16.64
CA ARG A 214 12.18 -5.40 16.47
C ARG A 214 10.86 -6.14 16.21
N ILE A 215 9.96 -6.10 17.20
CA ILE A 215 8.56 -6.50 17.00
C ILE A 215 7.81 -5.29 16.41
N ALA A 216 7.77 -5.20 15.08
CA ALA A 216 6.94 -4.21 14.40
C ALA A 216 5.47 -4.68 14.38
N GLY A 217 4.54 -3.75 14.61
CA GLY A 217 3.12 -4.02 14.38
C GLY A 217 2.80 -4.18 12.89
N PHE A 218 1.71 -4.88 12.56
CA PHE A 218 1.34 -5.14 11.17
C PHE A 218 0.68 -3.96 10.45
N GLY A 219 0.08 -3.03 11.21
CA GLY A 219 -0.76 -1.98 10.65
C GLY A 219 -1.91 -2.56 9.81
N GLY A 220 -2.20 -1.95 8.66
CA GLY A 220 -3.25 -2.39 7.75
C GLY A 220 -2.88 -3.52 6.80
N ALA A 221 -1.61 -3.97 6.80
CA ALA A 221 -1.10 -4.89 5.80
C ALA A 221 -1.81 -6.26 5.79
N PRO A 222 -2.14 -6.92 6.93
CA PRO A 222 -2.84 -8.20 6.90
C PRO A 222 -4.26 -8.10 6.33
N ASN A 223 -4.97 -6.98 6.59
CA ASN A 223 -6.29 -6.75 6.02
C ASN A 223 -6.20 -6.53 4.49
N MET A 224 -5.24 -5.75 4.02
CA MET A 224 -5.15 -5.44 2.59
C MET A 224 -4.41 -6.51 1.78
N GLY A 225 -3.45 -7.20 2.38
CA GLY A 225 -2.63 -8.25 1.78
C GLY A 225 -3.21 -9.66 1.92
N ALA A 226 -4.53 -9.79 2.00
CA ALA A 226 -5.22 -11.07 2.02
C ALA A 226 -6.25 -11.17 0.89
N ASP A 227 -6.52 -12.38 0.38
CA ASP A 227 -7.63 -12.61 -0.54
C ASP A 227 -8.95 -12.44 0.22
N ALA A 228 -9.81 -11.53 -0.27
CA ALA A 228 -11.11 -11.26 0.33
C ALA A 228 -12.10 -12.38 0.00
N ARG A 229 -12.00 -13.52 0.70
CA ARG A 229 -12.79 -14.74 0.43
C ARG A 229 -14.32 -14.54 0.52
N GLY A 230 -14.78 -13.45 1.17
CA GLY A 230 -16.18 -13.02 1.19
C GLY A 230 -16.65 -12.22 -0.04
N ARG A 231 -15.74 -11.69 -0.87
CA ARG A 231 -16.06 -10.88 -2.05
C ARG A 231 -16.81 -11.71 -3.10
N ARG A 232 -17.85 -11.13 -3.70
CA ARG A 232 -18.61 -11.74 -4.81
C ARG A 232 -18.78 -10.83 -6.02
N HIS A 233 -18.68 -9.51 -5.86
CA HIS A 233 -18.77 -8.61 -6.99
C HIS A 233 -17.54 -8.73 -7.89
N ALA A 234 -17.77 -8.80 -9.20
CA ALA A 234 -16.74 -9.04 -10.18
C ALA A 234 -15.96 -7.77 -10.55
N SER A 235 -14.72 -7.96 -10.99
CA SER A 235 -13.96 -6.96 -11.73
C SER A 235 -13.00 -7.64 -12.71
N PRO A 236 -12.57 -6.95 -13.79
CA PRO A 236 -11.68 -7.56 -14.77
C PRO A 236 -10.39 -8.14 -14.16
N ALA A 237 -9.70 -7.35 -13.34
CA ALA A 237 -8.47 -7.76 -12.65
C ALA A 237 -8.71 -8.95 -11.70
N TRP A 238 -9.74 -8.87 -10.86
CA TRP A 238 -10.09 -9.92 -9.90
C TRP A 238 -10.47 -11.24 -10.58
N LEU A 239 -11.24 -11.16 -11.67
CA LEU A 239 -11.60 -12.33 -12.46
C LEU A 239 -10.40 -12.94 -13.20
N LYS A 240 -9.50 -12.11 -13.74
CA LYS A 240 -8.28 -12.59 -14.41
C LYS A 240 -7.36 -13.32 -13.43
N ALA A 241 -7.04 -12.69 -12.30
CA ALA A 241 -6.21 -13.29 -11.25
C ALA A 241 -6.82 -14.60 -10.73
N GLY A 242 -8.15 -14.65 -10.54
CA GLY A 242 -8.83 -15.88 -10.17
C GLY A 242 -8.72 -16.98 -11.23
N ARG A 243 -8.93 -16.67 -12.52
CA ARG A 243 -8.78 -17.69 -13.57
C ARG A 243 -7.38 -18.31 -13.58
N GLU A 244 -6.35 -17.49 -13.44
CA GLU A 244 -4.96 -17.96 -13.36
C GLU A 244 -4.74 -18.84 -12.12
N ALA A 245 -5.16 -18.35 -10.95
CA ALA A 245 -4.93 -19.02 -9.68
C ALA A 245 -5.70 -20.34 -9.49
N ARG A 246 -6.66 -20.65 -10.37
CA ARG A 246 -7.45 -21.89 -10.34
C ARG A 246 -7.22 -22.76 -11.58
N ALA A 247 -6.44 -22.29 -12.56
CA ALA A 247 -6.15 -23.02 -13.78
C ALA A 247 -5.47 -24.36 -13.45
N GLY A 248 -6.02 -25.46 -13.98
CA GLY A 248 -5.49 -26.81 -13.77
C GLY A 248 -5.76 -27.40 -12.38
N ARG A 249 -6.51 -26.73 -11.50
CA ARG A 249 -6.93 -27.25 -10.19
C ARG A 249 -8.29 -27.93 -10.28
N THR A 250 -8.57 -28.87 -9.37
CA THR A 250 -9.84 -29.61 -9.28
C THR A 250 -10.53 -29.39 -7.93
N GLY A 251 -11.79 -29.82 -7.81
CA GLY A 251 -12.57 -29.68 -6.57
C GLY A 251 -12.74 -28.21 -6.14
N ALA A 252 -12.82 -27.96 -4.83
CA ALA A 252 -13.01 -26.62 -4.27
C ALA A 252 -11.89 -25.63 -4.66
N ALA A 253 -10.66 -26.13 -4.85
CA ALA A 253 -9.52 -25.31 -5.28
C ALA A 253 -9.60 -24.91 -6.77
N GLY A 254 -10.33 -25.67 -7.59
CA GLY A 254 -10.58 -25.38 -9.01
C GLY A 254 -11.88 -24.62 -9.27
N THR A 255 -12.75 -24.46 -8.28
CA THR A 255 -14.04 -23.78 -8.44
C THR A 255 -13.84 -22.34 -8.95
N PRO A 256 -14.49 -21.94 -10.06
CA PRO A 256 -14.36 -20.59 -10.61
C PRO A 256 -14.75 -19.52 -9.60
N ARG A 257 -13.77 -18.68 -9.24
CA ARG A 257 -13.93 -17.46 -8.45
C ARG A 257 -12.76 -16.54 -8.74
N GLY A 258 -12.94 -15.25 -8.53
CA GLY A 258 -11.82 -14.32 -8.61
C GLY A 258 -10.85 -14.44 -7.43
N GLN A 259 -9.78 -13.66 -7.48
CA GLN A 259 -8.79 -13.52 -6.42
C GLN A 259 -8.28 -12.08 -6.42
N LYS A 260 -8.14 -11.49 -5.24
CA LYS A 260 -7.51 -10.16 -5.12
C LYS A 260 -6.01 -10.28 -5.44
N LEU A 261 -5.46 -9.30 -6.15
CA LEU A 261 -4.01 -9.21 -6.33
C LEU A 261 -3.34 -8.72 -5.05
N VAL A 262 -2.40 -9.50 -4.54
CA VAL A 262 -1.56 -9.18 -3.39
C VAL A 262 -0.11 -9.25 -3.85
N VAL A 263 0.56 -8.11 -3.87
CA VAL A 263 1.91 -7.96 -4.41
C VAL A 263 2.87 -7.61 -3.27
N GLN A 264 3.90 -8.44 -3.09
CA GLN A 264 5.06 -8.11 -2.28
C GLN A 264 6.14 -7.50 -3.18
N MET A 265 6.45 -6.23 -2.97
CA MET A 265 7.46 -5.48 -3.71
C MET A 265 8.62 -5.17 -2.76
N VAL A 266 9.79 -5.75 -3.02
CA VAL A 266 10.95 -5.64 -2.13
C VAL A 266 12.25 -5.76 -2.93
N GLU A 267 13.27 -4.98 -2.56
CA GLU A 267 14.64 -5.19 -3.05
C GLU A 267 15.22 -6.48 -2.46
N THR A 268 16.04 -7.24 -3.22
CA THR A 268 16.57 -8.51 -2.70
C THR A 268 17.47 -8.34 -1.48
N PHE A 269 18.13 -7.18 -1.37
CA PHE A 269 18.86 -6.72 -0.20
C PHE A 269 18.30 -5.39 0.28
N ARG A 270 18.14 -5.26 1.59
CA ARG A 270 17.72 -4.03 2.25
C ARG A 270 18.93 -3.21 2.70
N GLU A 271 18.68 -2.15 3.46
CA GLU A 271 19.71 -1.37 4.14
C GLU A 271 20.71 -2.29 4.87
N HIS A 272 21.98 -1.89 4.83
CA HIS A 272 23.09 -2.65 5.41
C HIS A 272 23.29 -4.06 4.82
N MET A 273 22.85 -4.30 3.58
CA MET A 273 23.01 -5.58 2.88
C MET A 273 22.34 -6.76 3.60
N GLN A 274 21.28 -6.49 4.37
CA GLN A 274 20.47 -7.58 4.94
C GLN A 274 19.59 -8.21 3.86
N PRO A 275 19.64 -9.53 3.65
CA PRO A 275 18.80 -10.19 2.65
C PRO A 275 17.32 -10.08 3.04
N ALA A 276 16.47 -9.70 2.09
CA ALA A 276 15.02 -9.74 2.28
C ALA A 276 14.48 -11.17 2.20
N PHE A 277 15.17 -12.06 1.47
CA PHE A 277 14.79 -13.46 1.31
C PHE A 277 15.59 -14.35 2.26
N VAL A 278 14.90 -15.13 3.08
CA VAL A 278 15.49 -15.99 4.11
C VAL A 278 14.90 -17.39 4.04
N ASP A 279 15.63 -18.43 4.46
CA ASP A 279 15.07 -19.79 4.48
C ASP A 279 13.97 -19.95 5.54
N ARG A 280 14.06 -19.20 6.65
CA ARG A 280 13.07 -19.16 7.73
C ARG A 280 12.96 -17.74 8.29
N LEU A 281 11.73 -17.24 8.45
CA LEU A 281 11.48 -15.92 9.04
C LEU A 281 11.95 -15.85 10.50
N ASP A 282 12.49 -14.70 10.90
CA ASP A 282 12.77 -14.37 12.31
C ASP A 282 11.50 -14.47 13.18
N ALA A 283 10.34 -14.25 12.57
CA ALA A 283 9.03 -14.36 13.20
C ALA A 283 8.83 -15.69 13.94
N TRP A 284 9.39 -16.79 13.44
CA TRP A 284 9.30 -18.09 14.11
C TRP A 284 10.07 -18.12 15.43
N THR A 285 11.27 -17.54 15.46
CA THR A 285 12.04 -17.44 16.72
C THR A 285 11.39 -16.46 17.68
N LEU A 286 10.83 -15.35 17.18
CA LEU A 286 10.07 -14.41 18.00
C LEU A 286 8.83 -15.05 18.62
N GLN A 287 8.15 -15.94 17.89
CA GLN A 287 7.03 -16.72 18.41
C GLN A 287 7.41 -17.47 19.68
N GLU A 288 8.49 -18.26 19.59
CA GLU A 288 8.99 -19.09 20.68
C GLU A 288 9.43 -18.23 21.88
N GLN A 289 10.16 -17.14 21.63
CA GLN A 289 10.66 -16.26 22.68
C GLN A 289 9.58 -15.46 23.39
N ALA A 290 8.53 -15.04 22.67
CA ALA A 290 7.44 -14.26 23.22
C ALA A 290 6.26 -15.12 23.70
N GLY A 291 6.33 -16.46 23.52
CA GLY A 291 5.24 -17.38 23.87
C GLY A 291 3.96 -17.13 23.07
N MET A 292 4.09 -16.76 21.79
CA MET A 292 2.93 -16.54 20.92
C MET A 292 2.40 -17.86 20.35
N ASP A 293 1.07 -17.97 20.23
CA ASP A 293 0.44 -19.17 19.64
C ASP A 293 0.77 -19.36 18.16
N LEU A 294 1.05 -18.26 17.45
CA LEU A 294 1.39 -18.24 16.03
C LEU A 294 2.56 -17.29 15.78
N PRO A 295 3.41 -17.56 14.76
CA PRO A 295 4.43 -16.60 14.37
C PRO A 295 3.79 -15.32 13.85
N PRO A 296 4.35 -14.13 14.16
CA PRO A 296 3.82 -12.87 13.67
C PRO A 296 4.13 -12.68 12.17
N ILE A 297 3.43 -13.44 11.32
CA ILE A 297 3.45 -13.32 9.86
C ILE A 297 2.47 -12.21 9.47
N MET A 298 2.95 -11.24 8.70
CA MET A 298 2.16 -10.09 8.28
C MET A 298 1.24 -10.44 7.10
N ILE A 299 1.79 -11.12 6.08
CA ILE A 299 1.03 -11.63 4.94
C ILE A 299 1.51 -13.05 4.66
N TYR A 300 0.58 -14.00 4.69
CA TYR A 300 0.84 -15.42 4.42
C TYR A 300 1.09 -15.67 2.93
N GLY A 301 1.92 -16.65 2.64
CA GLY A 301 2.32 -16.97 1.27
C GLY A 301 1.16 -17.36 0.37
N ASP A 302 0.12 -18.03 0.89
CA ASP A 302 -1.04 -18.45 0.10
C ASP A 302 -1.91 -17.27 -0.38
N ASP A 303 -1.83 -16.12 0.30
CA ASP A 303 -2.46 -14.87 -0.12
C ASP A 303 -1.60 -14.10 -1.15
N VAL A 304 -0.27 -14.24 -1.12
CA VAL A 304 0.63 -13.57 -2.07
C VAL A 304 0.42 -14.09 -3.49
N THR A 305 0.09 -13.17 -4.38
CA THR A 305 -0.09 -13.43 -5.81
C THR A 305 1.16 -13.14 -6.62
N HIS A 306 1.92 -12.12 -6.22
CA HIS A 306 3.10 -11.66 -6.94
C HIS A 306 4.21 -11.29 -5.96
N VAL A 307 5.43 -11.69 -6.29
CA VAL A 307 6.66 -11.15 -5.68
C VAL A 307 7.39 -10.36 -6.76
N LEU A 308 7.67 -9.10 -6.50
CA LEU A 308 8.34 -8.17 -7.39
C LEU A 308 9.63 -7.71 -6.72
N THR A 309 10.74 -7.89 -7.42
CA THR A 309 12.07 -7.41 -7.01
C THR A 309 12.75 -6.77 -8.21
N GLU A 310 13.94 -6.21 -8.03
CA GLU A 310 14.78 -5.69 -9.11
C GLU A 310 15.18 -6.75 -10.14
N GLU A 311 15.13 -8.03 -9.74
CA GLU A 311 15.42 -9.18 -10.58
C GLU A 311 14.26 -9.55 -11.51
N GLY A 312 13.02 -9.18 -11.16
CA GLY A 312 11.83 -9.48 -11.96
C GLY A 312 10.57 -9.71 -11.12
N ILE A 313 9.53 -10.24 -11.78
CA ILE A 313 8.24 -10.58 -11.18
C ILE A 313 8.07 -12.09 -11.17
N ALA A 314 7.76 -12.67 -10.01
CA ALA A 314 7.22 -14.02 -9.87
C ALA A 314 5.70 -13.95 -9.67
N ASN A 315 4.92 -14.43 -10.65
CA ASN A 315 3.48 -14.59 -10.57
C ASN A 315 3.13 -15.95 -9.95
N LEU A 316 2.92 -15.96 -8.65
CA LEU A 316 2.68 -17.16 -7.85
C LEU A 316 1.30 -17.79 -8.12
N LEU A 317 0.40 -17.08 -8.81
CA LEU A 317 -0.89 -17.65 -9.26
C LEU A 317 -0.70 -18.76 -10.29
N LEU A 318 0.39 -18.71 -11.06
CA LEU A 318 0.69 -19.67 -12.12
C LEU A 318 1.46 -20.91 -11.62
N CYS A 319 1.90 -20.91 -10.36
CA CYS A 319 2.55 -22.05 -9.72
C CYS A 319 1.54 -23.16 -9.43
N ARG A 320 1.93 -24.41 -9.75
CA ARG A 320 1.07 -25.60 -9.62
C ARG A 320 1.37 -26.45 -8.39
N SER A 321 2.48 -26.19 -7.72
CA SER A 321 2.91 -26.87 -6.50
C SER A 321 3.74 -25.93 -5.63
N ASP A 322 3.92 -26.31 -4.37
CA ASP A 322 4.77 -25.56 -3.44
C ASP A 322 6.24 -25.57 -3.90
N ALA A 323 6.70 -26.65 -4.53
CA ALA A 323 8.02 -26.71 -5.15
C ALA A 323 8.20 -25.71 -6.30
N GLU A 324 7.17 -25.52 -7.15
CA GLU A 324 7.21 -24.47 -8.19
C GLU A 324 7.21 -23.06 -7.58
N ARG A 325 6.43 -22.85 -6.51
CA ARG A 325 6.37 -21.60 -5.77
C ARG A 325 7.72 -21.25 -5.13
N GLU A 326 8.35 -22.21 -4.47
CA GLU A 326 9.69 -22.05 -3.90
C GLU A 326 10.68 -21.63 -4.99
N GLN A 327 10.73 -22.35 -6.12
CA GLN A 327 11.66 -22.01 -7.21
C GLN A 327 11.31 -20.69 -7.89
N ALA A 328 10.03 -20.29 -7.93
CA ALA A 328 9.63 -18.97 -8.40
C ALA A 328 10.18 -17.85 -7.51
N ILE A 329 10.08 -18.01 -6.18
CA ILE A 329 10.62 -17.07 -5.19
C ILE A 329 12.15 -17.01 -5.28
N ARG A 330 12.83 -18.16 -5.28
CA ARG A 330 14.30 -18.22 -5.48
C ARG A 330 14.72 -17.58 -6.79
N GLY A 331 13.91 -17.73 -7.83
CA GLY A 331 14.12 -17.15 -9.15
C GLY A 331 14.20 -15.62 -9.15
N VAL A 332 13.52 -14.93 -8.23
CA VAL A 332 13.53 -13.46 -8.10
C VAL A 332 14.26 -12.95 -6.86
N ALA A 333 14.89 -13.83 -6.08
CA ALA A 333 15.60 -13.50 -4.84
C ALA A 333 17.08 -13.07 -5.05
N GLY A 334 17.51 -12.85 -6.29
CA GLY A 334 18.83 -12.30 -6.64
C GLY A 334 20.01 -13.13 -6.14
N TYR A 335 21.00 -12.44 -5.56
CA TYR A 335 22.23 -13.03 -5.02
C TYR A 335 22.16 -13.34 -3.52
N THR A 336 20.98 -13.32 -2.91
CA THR A 336 20.78 -13.81 -1.55
C THR A 336 21.10 -15.31 -1.47
N ALA A 337 21.33 -15.84 -0.26
CA ALA A 337 21.52 -17.28 -0.07
C ALA A 337 20.34 -18.09 -0.65
N VAL A 338 19.11 -17.60 -0.44
CA VAL A 338 17.88 -18.15 -1.03
C VAL A 338 17.94 -18.16 -2.56
N GLY A 339 18.31 -17.03 -3.17
CA GLY A 339 18.39 -16.89 -4.62
C GLY A 339 19.50 -17.72 -5.27
N LEU A 340 20.64 -17.88 -4.59
CA LEU A 340 21.77 -18.69 -5.07
C LEU A 340 21.45 -20.20 -5.07
N ALA A 341 20.58 -20.66 -4.18
CA ALA A 341 20.14 -22.05 -4.08
C ALA A 341 19.05 -22.45 -5.09
N ARG A 342 18.73 -21.60 -6.08
CA ARG A 342 17.77 -21.93 -7.14
C ARG A 342 18.22 -23.09 -8.03
N ASP A 343 17.28 -23.93 -8.43
CA ASP A 343 17.48 -24.83 -9.56
C ASP A 343 17.33 -24.02 -10.85
N ARG A 344 18.43 -23.87 -11.59
CA ARG A 344 18.47 -23.08 -12.83
C ARG A 344 17.50 -23.60 -13.89
N ARG A 345 17.39 -24.92 -14.05
CA ARG A 345 16.50 -25.52 -15.04
C ARG A 345 15.03 -25.34 -14.65
N ALA A 346 14.73 -25.47 -13.35
CA ALA A 346 13.39 -25.18 -12.86
C ALA A 346 13.01 -23.71 -13.12
N VAL A 347 13.89 -22.77 -12.80
CA VAL A 347 13.68 -21.33 -13.04
C VAL A 347 13.54 -21.00 -14.52
N GLU A 348 14.34 -21.60 -15.42
CA GLU A 348 14.19 -21.43 -16.87
C GLU A 348 12.82 -21.90 -17.35
N ASN A 349 12.37 -23.09 -16.93
CA ASN A 349 11.02 -23.58 -17.25
C ASN A 349 9.91 -22.68 -16.70
N LEU A 350 10.10 -22.09 -15.51
CA LEU A 350 9.16 -21.11 -14.95
C LEU A 350 9.14 -19.80 -15.76
N ARG A 351 10.27 -19.37 -16.32
CA ARG A 351 10.34 -18.23 -17.24
C ARG A 351 9.63 -18.52 -18.56
N ASP A 352 9.85 -19.69 -19.15
CA ASP A 352 9.18 -20.11 -20.39
C ASP A 352 7.65 -20.12 -20.26
N ARG A 353 7.15 -20.43 -19.05
CA ARG A 353 5.73 -20.39 -18.71
C ARG A 353 5.19 -19.01 -18.33
N GLY A 354 6.05 -17.99 -18.28
CA GLY A 354 5.70 -16.64 -17.83
C GLY A 354 5.41 -16.53 -16.32
N VAL A 355 5.72 -17.57 -15.52
CA VAL A 355 5.63 -17.52 -14.06
C VAL A 355 6.66 -16.52 -13.53
N ILE A 356 7.86 -16.51 -14.10
CA ILE A 356 8.89 -15.50 -13.82
C ILE A 356 9.05 -14.63 -15.06
N ARG A 357 8.99 -13.31 -14.88
CA ARG A 357 9.26 -12.32 -15.94
C ARG A 357 10.34 -11.35 -15.48
N ARG A 358 11.45 -11.30 -16.20
CA ARG A 358 12.55 -10.35 -16.02
C ARG A 358 12.20 -8.98 -16.63
N PRO A 359 12.92 -7.89 -16.30
CA PRO A 359 12.73 -6.60 -16.98
C PRO A 359 12.70 -6.73 -18.51
N GLN A 360 13.61 -7.51 -19.09
CA GLN A 360 13.73 -7.70 -20.53
C GLN A 360 12.53 -8.47 -21.12
N ASP A 361 11.97 -9.43 -20.37
CA ASP A 361 10.77 -10.17 -20.77
C ASP A 361 9.54 -9.24 -20.83
N LEU A 362 9.59 -8.11 -20.10
CA LEU A 362 8.60 -7.04 -20.13
C LEU A 362 8.97 -5.93 -21.13
N GLY A 363 10.06 -6.07 -21.89
CA GLY A 363 10.59 -5.01 -22.77
C GLY A 363 10.96 -3.74 -22.01
N ILE A 364 11.54 -3.89 -20.81
CA ILE A 364 12.11 -2.81 -20.00
C ILE A 364 13.63 -2.96 -20.05
N ASP A 365 14.33 -1.92 -20.51
CA ASP A 365 15.78 -1.83 -20.38
C ASP A 365 16.12 -1.22 -19.01
N PRO A 366 16.79 -1.96 -18.11
CA PRO A 366 17.15 -1.44 -16.78
C PRO A 366 17.95 -0.13 -16.82
N ARG A 367 18.69 0.16 -17.91
CA ARG A 367 19.44 1.40 -18.06
C ARG A 367 18.55 2.64 -18.23
N GLN A 368 17.27 2.46 -18.56
CA GLN A 368 16.30 3.54 -18.66
C GLN A 368 15.66 3.88 -17.30
N ALA A 369 15.83 3.03 -16.28
CA ALA A 369 15.29 3.22 -14.94
C ALA A 369 16.07 4.29 -14.17
N THR A 370 15.99 5.52 -14.62
CA THR A 370 16.67 6.67 -13.99
C THR A 370 15.66 7.53 -13.25
N ARG A 371 16.16 8.30 -12.28
CA ARG A 371 15.34 9.26 -11.52
C ARG A 371 14.71 10.37 -12.37
N ASN A 372 15.11 10.51 -13.64
CA ASN A 372 14.47 11.43 -14.58
C ASN A 372 13.05 11.00 -14.97
N LEU A 373 12.67 9.75 -14.69
CA LEU A 373 11.29 9.30 -14.85
C LEU A 373 10.37 9.78 -13.73
N LEU A 374 10.89 10.24 -12.59
CA LEU A 374 10.05 10.75 -11.50
C LEU A 374 9.43 12.09 -11.90
N ALA A 375 8.10 12.19 -11.84
CA ALA A 375 7.37 13.43 -12.11
C ALA A 375 7.74 14.57 -11.14
N ALA A 376 8.17 14.21 -9.93
CA ALA A 376 8.76 15.12 -8.95
C ALA A 376 9.98 14.43 -8.31
N ARG A 377 11.13 15.10 -8.25
CA ARG A 377 12.40 14.50 -7.80
C ARG A 377 12.79 14.87 -6.38
N ASN A 378 12.04 15.77 -5.74
CA ASN A 378 12.23 16.23 -4.37
C ASN A 378 10.96 16.93 -3.86
N MET A 379 10.97 17.34 -2.59
CA MET A 379 9.82 18.03 -1.96
C MET A 379 9.45 19.36 -2.62
N ARG A 380 10.39 20.14 -3.18
CA ARG A 380 10.05 21.39 -3.87
C ARG A 380 9.27 21.14 -5.15
N ASP A 381 9.61 20.08 -5.88
CA ASP A 381 8.87 19.67 -7.07
C ASP A 381 7.43 19.28 -6.72
N LEU A 382 7.22 18.57 -5.59
CA LEU A 382 5.86 18.26 -5.10
C LEU A 382 5.06 19.52 -4.75
N VAL A 383 5.68 20.49 -4.06
CA VAL A 383 5.03 21.77 -3.76
C VAL A 383 4.68 22.51 -5.05
N ARG A 384 5.57 22.53 -6.04
CA ARG A 384 5.29 23.15 -7.36
C ARG A 384 4.15 22.43 -8.09
N ALA A 385 4.16 21.11 -8.10
CA ALA A 385 3.08 20.31 -8.70
C ALA A 385 1.73 20.61 -8.05
N SER A 386 1.70 20.85 -6.74
CA SER A 386 0.48 21.23 -6.01
C SER A 386 0.02 22.68 -6.21
N GLY A 387 0.73 23.48 -7.01
CA GLY A 387 0.46 24.92 -7.13
C GLY A 387 0.73 25.71 -5.83
N GLY A 388 1.61 25.22 -4.97
CA GLY A 388 1.92 25.82 -3.67
C GLY A 388 0.94 25.47 -2.54
N LEU A 389 -0.07 24.62 -2.80
CA LEU A 389 -1.06 24.20 -1.81
C LEU A 389 -0.54 23.14 -0.84
N TYR A 390 0.41 22.31 -1.27
CA TYR A 390 1.10 21.40 -0.37
C TYR A 390 2.11 22.17 0.49
N GLN A 391 1.93 22.08 1.80
CA GLN A 391 2.73 22.76 2.82
C GLN A 391 3.53 21.74 3.64
N PRO A 392 4.65 21.19 3.11
CA PRO A 392 5.35 20.07 3.74
C PRO A 392 5.73 20.36 5.20
N PRO A 393 5.78 19.37 6.11
CA PRO A 393 6.24 19.57 7.47
C PRO A 393 7.65 20.16 7.54
N LYS A 394 7.97 20.92 8.60
CA LYS A 394 9.28 21.58 8.76
C LYS A 394 10.48 20.64 8.54
N ARG A 395 10.39 19.37 8.96
CA ARG A 395 11.46 18.37 8.79
C ARG A 395 11.82 18.07 7.34
N PHE A 396 10.95 18.40 6.39
CA PHE A 396 11.13 18.19 4.95
C PHE A 396 11.36 19.50 4.18
N ARG A 397 11.39 20.66 4.86
CA ARG A 397 11.71 21.95 4.25
C ARG A 397 13.20 22.25 4.43
N ASN A 398 13.87 22.58 3.33
CA ASN A 398 15.23 23.12 3.34
C ASN A 398 15.30 24.50 2.66
N TRP A 399 14.22 25.27 2.75
CA TRP A 399 14.07 26.64 2.23
C TRP A 399 13.19 27.47 3.15
#